data_AF-A0A452YNW9-F1
#
_entry.id   AF-A0A452YNW9-F1
#
_cell.length_a   1.000
_cell.length_b   1.000
_cell.length_c   1.000
_cell.angle_alpha   90.00
_cell.angle_beta   90.00
_cell.angle_gamma   90.00
#
_symmetry.space_group_name_H-M   'P 1'
#
loop_
_entity.id
_entity.type
_entity.pdbx_description
1 polymer ?
#
loop_
_entity_poly.entity_id
_entity_poly.type
_entity_poly.pdbx_seq_one_letter_code
_entity_poly.pdbx_strand_id
1 'polypeptide(L)' 'MGNCKSSSRALLGKAHVVPDPEWRIPDFGKTHVPDFEWRIDDFSSLLKTGAKRATSGPFHCSGYNW' A
#
# COMPACT_ATOMS: atom_id res chain seq x y z
N MET A 1 -29.06 -41.19 41.57
CA MET A 1 -28.12 -41.86 40.65
C MET A 1 -28.46 -41.42 39.23
N GLY A 2 -27.66 -40.51 38.68
CA GLY A 2 -27.80 -39.96 37.33
C GLY A 2 -26.41 -39.66 36.79
N ASN A 3 -25.87 -40.70 36.16
CA ASN A 3 -24.67 -40.80 35.34
C ASN A 3 -24.00 -39.52 34.77
N CYS A 4 -22.73 -39.36 35.13
CA CYS A 4 -21.73 -38.53 34.48
C CYS A 4 -21.51 -38.94 33.01
N LYS A 5 -21.44 -37.96 32.11
CA LYS A 5 -20.65 -38.04 30.87
C LYS A 5 -19.90 -36.73 30.64
N SER A 6 -18.60 -36.79 30.93
CA SER A 6 -17.61 -35.83 30.45
C SER A 6 -17.54 -35.89 28.92
N SER A 7 -17.64 -34.75 28.25
CA SER A 7 -17.24 -34.62 26.85
C SER A 7 -16.25 -33.48 26.74
N SER A 8 -14.98 -33.83 26.90
CA SER A 8 -13.85 -32.99 26.51
C SER A 8 -13.89 -32.84 24.99
N ARG A 9 -14.15 -31.64 24.48
CA ARG A 9 -13.81 -31.31 23.09
C ARG A 9 -12.86 -30.13 23.05
N ALA A 10 -11.73 -30.41 22.41
CA ALA A 10 -10.51 -29.66 22.41
C ALA A 10 -10.63 -28.26 21.80
N LEU A 11 -9.70 -27.42 22.23
CA LEU A 11 -9.31 -26.11 21.72
C LEU A 11 -9.40 -26.02 20.20
N LEU A 12 -10.09 -24.98 19.70
CA LEU A 12 -9.53 -24.19 18.62
C LEU A 12 -10.00 -22.74 18.79
N GLY A 13 -9.29 -22.02 19.64
CA GLY A 13 -9.34 -20.56 19.63
C GLY A 13 -8.89 -20.08 18.27
N LYS A 14 -9.84 -19.74 17.40
CA LYS A 14 -9.60 -18.76 16.35
C LYS A 14 -10.08 -17.44 16.91
N ALA A 15 -9.15 -16.68 17.47
CA ALA A 15 -9.37 -15.27 17.71
C ALA A 15 -9.87 -14.69 16.37
N HIS A 16 -11.12 -14.24 16.36
CA HIS A 16 -11.66 -13.47 15.25
C HIS A 16 -10.93 -12.13 15.30
N VAL A 17 -9.77 -12.05 14.64
CA VAL A 17 -9.07 -10.79 14.42
C VAL A 17 -9.99 -9.99 13.50
N VAL A 18 -10.78 -9.10 14.10
CA VAL A 18 -11.43 -8.02 13.38
C VAL A 18 -10.31 -7.16 12.83
N PRO A 19 -10.14 -7.04 11.51
CA PRO A 19 -9.18 -6.09 10.97
C PRO A 19 -9.64 -4.69 11.39
N ASP A 20 -8.73 -3.93 11.98
CA ASP A 20 -8.91 -2.51 12.23
C ASP A 20 -9.42 -1.82 10.94
N PRO A 21 -10.54 -1.07 10.97
CA PRO A 21 -11.07 -0.38 9.80
C PRO A 21 -10.13 0.69 9.22
N GLU A 22 -9.03 1.05 9.90
CA GLU A 22 -8.03 2.00 9.39
C GLU A 22 -7.22 1.50 8.19
N TRP A 23 -7.14 0.19 7.94
CA TRP A 23 -6.41 -0.36 6.79
C TRP A 23 -7.33 -0.81 5.66
N ARG A 24 -8.28 0.05 5.27
CA ARG A 24 -8.94 -0.13 3.98
C ARG A 24 -7.87 -0.11 2.88
N ILE A 25 -7.59 -1.29 2.33
CA ILE A 25 -6.89 -1.45 1.06
C ILE A 25 -7.66 -0.57 0.06
N PRO A 26 -7.08 0.53 -0.47
CA PRO A 26 -7.78 1.36 -1.43
C PRO A 26 -8.11 0.51 -2.66
N ASP A 27 -9.30 0.72 -3.23
CA ASP A 27 -9.76 0.02 -4.41
C ASP A 27 -8.73 0.11 -5.56
N PHE A 28 -7.84 -0.87 -5.68
CA PHE A 28 -6.83 -1.02 -6.74
C PHE A 28 -7.46 -1.20 -8.15
N GLY A 29 -8.79 -1.16 -8.26
CA GLY A 29 -9.56 -1.29 -9.50
C GLY A 29 -10.06 0.04 -10.09
N LYS A 30 -9.88 1.18 -9.40
CA LYS A 30 -10.00 2.49 -10.06
C LYS A 30 -8.67 2.76 -10.74
N THR A 31 -8.69 3.05 -12.04
CA THR A 31 -7.51 3.48 -12.80
C THR A 31 -6.77 4.52 -11.98
N HIS A 32 -5.62 4.16 -11.40
CA HIS A 32 -4.85 5.04 -10.54
C HIS A 32 -4.27 6.14 -11.43
N VAL A 33 -4.99 7.25 -11.54
CA VAL A 33 -4.51 8.44 -12.22
C VAL A 33 -3.41 9.02 -11.33
N PRO A 34 -2.17 9.13 -11.80
CA PRO A 34 -1.09 9.66 -10.98
C PRO A 34 -1.38 11.13 -10.67
N ASP A 35 -1.17 11.53 -9.41
CA ASP A 35 -1.29 12.94 -8.99
C ASP A 35 -0.22 13.84 -9.64
N PHE A 36 0.89 13.25 -10.12
CA PHE A 36 1.96 13.94 -10.81
C PHE A 36 2.66 13.03 -11.84
N GLU A 37 2.86 13.54 -13.06
CA GLU A 37 3.66 12.89 -14.10
C GLU A 37 4.79 13.83 -14.52
N TRP A 38 6.03 13.32 -14.49
CA TRP A 38 7.20 14.02 -15.00
C TRP A 38 7.91 13.16 -16.04
N ARG A 39 8.16 13.76 -17.20
CA ARG A 39 8.80 13.10 -18.34
C ARG A 39 10.18 13.69 -18.55
N ILE A 40 11.16 12.80 -18.79
CA ILE A 40 12.51 13.19 -19.16
C ILE A 40 12.67 12.88 -20.64
N ASP A 41 12.68 13.92 -21.45
CA ASP A 41 12.92 13.79 -22.88
C ASP A 41 14.42 13.55 -23.15
N ASP A 42 14.72 12.91 -24.29
CA ASP A 42 16.09 12.67 -24.76
C ASP A 42 17.03 12.06 -23.71
N PHE A 43 16.51 11.10 -22.92
CA PHE A 43 17.25 10.46 -21.83
C PHE A 43 18.63 9.92 -22.26
N SER A 44 18.73 9.37 -23.48
CA SER A 44 20.01 8.90 -24.03
C SER A 44 21.05 10.02 -24.21
N SER A 45 20.63 11.24 -24.54
CA SER A 45 21.50 12.41 -24.63
C SER A 45 21.93 12.87 -23.24
N LEU A 46 21.01 12.88 -22.28
CA LEU A 46 21.30 13.23 -20.88
C LEU A 46 22.36 12.29 -20.25
N LEU A 47 22.32 10.99 -20.58
CA LEU A 47 23.35 10.05 -20.12
C LEU A 47 24.73 10.35 -20.71
N LYS A 48 24.80 10.76 -21.97
CA LYS A 48 26.07 11.07 -22.65
C LYS A 48 26.77 12.29 -22.05
N THR A 49 26.04 13.22 -21.44
CA THR A 49 26.64 14.37 -20.73
C THR A 49 27.22 14.00 -19.36
N GLY A 50 27.06 12.75 -18.90
CA GLY A 50 27.50 12.31 -17.59
C GLY A 50 26.63 12.80 -16.44
N ALA A 51 25.37 13.16 -16.71
CA ALA A 51 24.44 13.63 -15.68
C ALA A 51 24.20 12.53 -14.63
N LYS A 52 24.40 12.86 -13.36
CA LYS A 52 24.19 11.95 -12.22
C LYS A 52 22.81 12.07 -11.57
N ARG A 53 22.11 13.17 -11.86
CA ARG A 53 20.80 13.50 -11.28
C ARG A 53 20.01 14.37 -12.25
N ALA A 54 18.71 14.15 -12.30
CA ALA A 54 17.73 15.06 -12.85
C ALA A 54 16.70 15.36 -11.75
N THR A 55 16.08 16.52 -11.80
CA THR A 55 15.10 16.96 -10.80
C THR A 55 13.89 17.49 -11.55
N SER A 56 12.69 17.11 -11.10
CA SER A 56 11.46 17.66 -11.65
C SER A 56 11.31 19.13 -11.27
N GLY A 57 10.33 19.78 -11.91
CA GLY A 57 9.79 21.01 -11.33
C GLY A 57 9.10 20.74 -9.98
N PRO A 58 8.92 21.78 -9.16
CA PRO A 58 8.15 21.67 -7.92
C PRO A 58 6.68 21.34 -8.24
N PHE A 59 6.04 20.56 -7.37
CA PHE A 59 4.62 20.23 -7.51
C PHE A 59 3.93 20.11 -6.15
N HIS A 60 2.62 20.28 -6.15
CA HIS A 60 1.81 20.20 -4.93
C HIS A 60 1.01 18.89 -4.93
N CYS A 61 1.22 18.05 -3.91
CA CYS A 61 0.52 16.78 -3.78
C CYS A 61 0.30 16.43 -2.30
N SER A 62 -0.87 15.86 -2.00
CA SER A 62 -1.27 15.47 -0.63
C SER A 62 -1.20 16.60 0.41
N GLY A 63 -1.36 17.85 -0.01
CA GLY A 63 -1.29 19.03 0.88
C GLY A 63 0.13 19.54 1.15
N TYR A 64 1.16 19.01 0.47
CA TYR A 64 2.55 19.41 0.64
C TYR A 64 3.18 19.86 -0.69
N ASN A 65 4.21 20.70 -0.59
CA ASN A 65 5.05 21.08 -1.72
C ASN A 65 6.25 20.12 -1.80
N TRP A 66 6.41 19.50 -2.95
CA TRP A 66 7.47 18.53 -3.28
C TRP A 66 8.44 19.10 -4.30
#